data_AF-A0ABD2CBW2-F1
#
_entry.id   AF-A0ABD2CBW2-F1
#
_cell.length_a   1.000
_cell.length_b   1.000
_cell.length_c   1.000
_cell.angle_alpha   90.00
_cell.angle_beta   90.00
_cell.angle_gamma   90.00
#
_symmetry.space_group_name_H-M   'P 1'
#
loop_
_entity.id
_entity.type
_entity.pdbx_description
1 polymer ?
#
loop_
_entity_poly.entity_id
_entity_poly.type
_entity_poly.pdbx_seq_one_letter_code
_entity_poly.pdbx_strand_id
1 'polypeptide(L)'
;MKKIILFLLAVLFVFLVTGRHHRDNDYLNHVQLVNQFRCSLPQPRAIPVAELLTVGPSPDEIFYPPSTVLARCGGSGCCPDSKQICASTETRNVSLVFMVKHLIDRQRDRHHEVIHALEDTKCACINTVKVNMT
;
A
#
# COMPACT_ATOMS: atom_id res chain seq x y z
N MET A 1 -49.34 -36.59 9.68
CA MET A 1 -48.90 -35.21 10.03
C MET A 1 -47.60 -35.18 10.84
N LYS A 2 -47.48 -35.93 11.95
CA LYS A 2 -46.27 -35.93 12.81
C LYS A 2 -44.95 -36.28 12.08
N LYS A 3 -44.96 -37.27 11.17
CA LYS A 3 -43.79 -37.66 10.36
C LYS A 3 -43.35 -36.60 9.34
N ILE A 4 -44.30 -35.85 8.78
CA ILE A 4 -44.04 -34.77 7.81
C ILE A 4 -43.40 -33.58 8.51
N ILE A 5 -43.90 -33.21 9.69
CA ILE A 5 -43.33 -32.15 10.53
C ILE A 5 -41.88 -32.50 10.91
N LEU A 6 -41.62 -33.75 11.30
CA LEU A 6 -40.29 -34.21 11.65
C LEU A 6 -39.31 -34.12 10.46
N PHE A 7 -39.79 -34.46 9.25
CA PHE A 7 -39.00 -34.38 8.04
C PHE A 7 -38.66 -32.92 7.67
N LEU A 8 -39.63 -32.01 7.77
CA LEU A 8 -39.42 -30.58 7.53
C LEU A 8 -38.42 -29.97 8.52
N LEU A 9 -38.51 -30.33 9.80
CA LEU A 9 -37.56 -29.90 10.82
C LEU A 9 -36.14 -30.42 10.55
N ALA A 10 -36.00 -31.67 10.12
CA ALA A 10 -34.70 -32.24 9.75
C ALA A 10 -34.09 -31.53 8.54
N VAL A 11 -34.88 -31.23 7.52
CA VAL A 11 -34.44 -30.49 6.32
C VAL A 11 -34.01 -29.07 6.69
N LEU A 12 -34.80 -28.35 7.49
CA LEU A 12 -34.43 -27.02 8.03
C LEU A 12 -33.13 -27.06 8.83
N PHE A 13 -32.95 -28.08 9.66
CA PHE A 13 -31.72 -28.26 10.43
C PHE A 13 -30.49 -28.47 9.54
N VAL A 14 -30.60 -29.30 8.49
CA VAL A 14 -29.54 -29.51 7.50
C VAL A 14 -29.18 -28.20 6.78
N PHE A 15 -30.18 -27.41 6.36
CA PHE A 15 -29.94 -26.10 5.73
C PHE A 15 -29.27 -25.10 6.69
N LEU A 16 -29.65 -25.07 7.97
CA LEU A 16 -29.03 -24.21 8.97
C LEU A 16 -27.56 -24.61 9.24
N VAL A 17 -27.27 -25.90 9.32
CA VAL A 17 -25.92 -26.42 9.60
C VAL A 17 -24.99 -26.21 8.40
N THR A 18 -25.45 -26.53 7.18
CA THR A 18 -24.67 -26.29 5.95
C THR A 18 -24.41 -24.80 5.71
N GLY A 19 -25.42 -23.95 5.97
CA GLY A 19 -25.27 -22.49 5.89
C GLY A 19 -24.27 -21.91 6.92
N ARG A 20 -24.16 -22.51 8.11
CA ARG A 20 -23.11 -22.15 9.09
C ARG A 20 -21.73 -22.63 8.66
N HIS A 21 -21.60 -23.89 8.23
CA HIS A 21 -20.31 -24.42 7.76
C HIS A 21 -19.73 -23.65 6.57
N HIS A 22 -20.57 -23.20 5.63
CA HIS A 22 -20.10 -22.38 4.51
C HIS A 22 -19.52 -21.04 5.00
N ARG A 23 -20.22 -20.35 5.91
CA ARG A 23 -19.76 -19.08 6.49
C ARG A 23 -18.45 -19.23 7.27
N ASP A 24 -18.31 -20.32 8.03
CA ASP A 24 -17.10 -20.60 8.78
C ASP A 24 -15.91 -20.86 7.84
N ASN A 25 -16.14 -21.57 6.72
CA ASN A 25 -15.10 -21.81 5.72
C ASN A 25 -14.65 -20.50 5.03
N ASP A 26 -15.60 -19.66 4.61
CA ASP A 26 -15.28 -18.36 4.00
C ASP A 26 -14.50 -17.46 4.97
N TYR A 27 -14.90 -17.45 6.25
CA TYR A 27 -14.19 -16.75 7.30
C TYR A 27 -12.75 -17.27 7.47
N LEU A 28 -12.55 -18.57 7.57
CA LEU A 28 -11.23 -19.17 7.71
C LEU A 28 -10.34 -18.89 6.50
N ASN A 29 -10.90 -18.99 5.29
CA ASN A 29 -10.18 -18.66 4.05
C ASN A 29 -9.75 -17.18 4.03
N HIS A 30 -10.64 -16.28 4.44
CA HIS A 30 -10.32 -14.86 4.55
C HIS A 30 -9.20 -14.60 5.55
N VAL A 31 -9.28 -15.20 6.75
CA VAL A 31 -8.24 -15.08 7.78
C VAL A 31 -6.91 -15.63 7.28
N GLN A 32 -6.89 -16.78 6.60
CA GLN A 32 -5.69 -17.35 6.01
C GLN A 32 -5.07 -16.42 4.96
N LEU A 33 -5.87 -15.88 4.06
CA LEU A 33 -5.41 -14.93 3.04
C LEU A 33 -4.79 -13.69 3.68
N VAL A 34 -5.50 -13.03 4.61
CA VAL A 34 -4.99 -11.83 5.29
C VAL A 34 -3.68 -12.10 6.03
N ASN A 35 -3.55 -13.28 6.65
CA ASN A 35 -2.32 -13.68 7.34
C ASN A 35 -1.12 -13.89 6.40
N GLN A 36 -1.32 -14.06 5.09
CA GLN A 36 -0.24 -14.13 4.11
C GLN A 36 0.29 -12.74 3.73
N PHE A 37 -0.48 -11.66 3.94
CA PHE A 37 -0.09 -10.28 3.63
C PHE A 37 0.48 -9.54 4.84
N ARG A 38 1.50 -10.13 5.47
CA ARG A 38 2.27 -9.46 6.54
C ARG A 38 3.21 -8.41 5.96
N CYS A 39 3.57 -7.42 6.78
CA CYS A 39 4.61 -6.45 6.43
C CYS A 39 5.85 -7.18 5.89
N SER A 40 6.25 -6.85 4.66
CA SER A 40 7.22 -7.62 3.90
C SER A 40 8.19 -6.70 3.14
N LEU A 41 8.72 -7.15 1.99
CA LEU A 41 9.66 -6.35 1.20
C LEU A 41 8.98 -5.09 0.65
N PRO A 42 9.73 -3.97 0.55
CA PRO A 42 9.27 -2.75 -0.12
C PRO A 42 8.66 -3.05 -1.49
N GLN A 43 7.49 -2.46 -1.76
CA GLN A 43 6.79 -2.62 -3.03
C GLN A 43 7.00 -1.40 -3.92
N PRO A 44 7.11 -1.56 -5.25
CA PRO A 44 7.18 -0.43 -6.19
C PRO A 44 5.92 0.44 -6.11
N ARG A 45 6.11 1.75 -5.93
CA ARG A 45 5.02 2.74 -5.90
C ARG A 45 5.33 3.90 -6.83
N ALA A 46 4.32 4.35 -7.56
CA ALA A 46 4.40 5.58 -8.34
C ALA A 46 4.33 6.77 -7.38
N ILE A 47 5.35 7.63 -7.44
CA ILE A 47 5.47 8.84 -6.62
C ILE A 47 5.45 10.06 -7.56
N PRO A 48 4.48 10.97 -7.44
CA PRO A 48 4.46 12.18 -8.24
C PRO A 48 5.64 13.09 -7.88
N VAL A 49 6.17 13.83 -8.86
CA VAL A 49 7.34 14.71 -8.63
C VAL A 49 7.05 15.76 -7.55
N ALA A 50 5.81 16.23 -7.43
CA ALA A 50 5.41 17.19 -6.40
C ALA A 50 5.65 16.68 -4.96
N GLU A 51 5.59 15.37 -4.72
CA GLU A 51 5.88 14.77 -3.40
C GLU A 51 7.39 14.65 -3.13
N LEU A 52 8.24 14.76 -4.16
CA LEU A 52 9.69 14.71 -4.03
C LEU A 52 10.31 16.10 -3.76
N LEU A 53 9.56 17.17 -4.04
CA LEU A 53 10.03 18.55 -3.93
C LEU A 53 9.51 19.16 -2.63
N THR A 54 10.40 19.76 -1.83
CA THR A 54 10.02 20.40 -0.55
C THR A 54 9.02 21.54 -0.72
N VAL A 55 9.10 22.28 -1.83
CA VAL A 55 8.26 23.46 -2.12
C VAL A 55 7.33 23.23 -3.33
N GLY A 56 7.40 22.05 -3.95
CA GLY A 56 6.71 21.77 -5.21
C GLY A 56 7.40 22.41 -6.43
N PRO A 57 6.92 22.10 -7.66
CA PRO A 57 7.44 22.71 -8.88
C PRO A 57 6.97 24.16 -9.02
N SER A 58 7.74 25.02 -9.69
CA SER A 58 7.27 26.36 -10.04
C SER A 58 6.05 26.28 -10.98
N PRO A 59 5.08 27.22 -10.94
CA PRO A 59 3.90 27.19 -11.81
C PRO A 59 4.20 27.21 -13.31
N ASP A 60 5.37 27.71 -13.70
CA ASP A 60 5.84 27.73 -15.08
C ASP A 60 6.64 26.47 -15.45
N GLU A 61 6.95 25.58 -14.51
CA GLU A 61 7.78 24.40 -14.73
C GLU A 61 6.94 23.13 -14.88
N ILE A 62 7.31 22.31 -15.88
CA ILE A 62 6.79 20.96 -16.06
C ILE A 62 7.94 19.98 -16.05
N PHE A 63 7.85 19.01 -15.13
CA PHE A 63 8.76 17.89 -15.04
C PHE A 63 8.28 16.73 -15.93
N TYR A 64 9.21 16.13 -16.67
CA TYR A 64 8.97 14.91 -17.45
C TYR A 64 10.03 13.86 -17.11
N PRO A 65 9.62 12.64 -16.71
CA PRO A 65 8.24 12.21 -16.46
C PRO A 65 7.58 12.94 -15.27
N PRO A 66 6.24 12.99 -15.16
CA PRO A 66 5.54 13.66 -14.05
C PRO A 66 5.57 12.88 -12.73
N SER A 67 6.05 11.64 -12.77
CA SER A 67 6.20 10.75 -11.63
C SER A 67 7.40 9.83 -11.83
N THR A 68 7.84 9.21 -10.74
CA THR A 68 8.86 8.18 -10.70
C THR A 68 8.32 6.93 -10.01
N VAL A 69 9.10 5.85 -9.99
CA VAL A 69 8.82 4.65 -9.20
C VAL A 69 9.89 4.52 -8.12
N LEU A 70 9.46 4.39 -6.87
CA LEU A 70 10.33 4.10 -5.72
C LEU A 70 9.78 2.91 -4.95
N ALA A 71 10.67 2.07 -4.43
CA ALA A 71 10.29 1.04 -3.48
C ALA A 71 9.87 1.66 -2.14
N ARG A 72 8.69 1.29 -1.65
CA ARG A 72 8.09 1.83 -0.43
C ARG A 72 7.53 0.73 0.47
N CYS A 73 7.67 0.89 1.78
CA CYS A 73 7.02 0.01 2.76
C CYS A 73 5.50 0.21 2.83
N GLY A 74 5.01 1.39 2.42
CA GLY A 74 3.59 1.69 2.29
C GLY A 74 2.85 0.68 1.41
N GLY A 75 1.95 -0.09 2.04
CA GLY A 75 1.20 -1.15 1.38
C GLY A 75 2.00 -2.41 1.05
N SER A 76 3.13 -2.65 1.73
CA SER A 76 3.89 -3.92 1.67
C SER A 76 3.29 -5.03 2.56
N GLY A 77 2.18 -4.74 3.24
CA GLY A 77 1.45 -5.65 4.10
C GLY A 77 0.99 -4.98 5.40
N CYS A 78 0.43 -5.79 6.30
CA CYS A 78 -0.13 -5.34 7.57
C CYS A 78 0.60 -5.93 8.78
N CYS A 79 0.57 -5.20 9.90
CA CYS A 79 1.11 -5.64 11.18
C CYS A 79 0.05 -6.35 12.03
N PRO A 80 0.44 -7.33 12.87
CA PRO A 80 -0.48 -8.04 13.75
C PRO A 80 -1.01 -7.17 14.89
N ASP A 81 -0.20 -6.24 15.40
CA ASP A 81 -0.57 -5.30 16.45
C ASP A 81 -1.13 -4.01 15.84
N SER A 82 -2.28 -3.55 16.33
CA SER A 82 -2.92 -2.31 15.88
C SER A 82 -2.13 -1.04 16.25
N LYS A 83 -1.15 -1.14 17.16
CA LYS A 83 -0.22 -0.05 17.52
C LYS A 83 1.02 -0.01 16.62
N GLN A 84 1.14 -0.93 15.67
CA GLN A 84 2.26 -1.02 14.75
C GLN A 84 1.87 -0.59 13.34
N ILE A 85 2.84 0.00 12.64
CA ILE A 85 2.74 0.29 11.21
C ILE A 85 3.87 -0.42 10.46
N CYS A 86 3.60 -0.80 9.21
CA CYS A 86 4.62 -1.31 8.31
C CYS A 86 5.40 -0.14 7.73
N ALA A 87 6.64 0.03 8.16
CA ALA A 87 7.46 1.18 7.77
C ALA A 87 8.92 0.79 7.56
N SER A 88 9.65 1.71 6.95
CA SER A 88 11.04 1.54 6.58
C SER A 88 11.94 1.49 7.80
N THR A 89 12.84 0.51 7.83
CA THR A 89 13.92 0.38 8.81
C THR A 89 15.28 0.72 8.21
N GLU A 90 15.37 0.73 6.88
CA GLU A 90 16.58 1.04 6.15
C GLU A 90 16.21 1.65 4.79
N THR A 91 16.86 2.76 4.47
CA THR A 91 16.66 3.50 3.22
C THR A 91 17.98 3.65 2.47
N ARG A 92 17.88 3.91 1.17
CA ARG A 92 19.02 4.30 0.33
C ARG A 92 18.70 5.58 -0.43
N ASN A 93 19.72 6.42 -0.62
CA ASN A 93 19.62 7.59 -1.49
C ASN A 93 19.66 7.16 -2.96
N VAL A 94 18.74 7.68 -3.75
CA VAL A 94 18.71 7.52 -5.20
C VAL A 94 18.66 8.89 -5.88
N SER A 95 19.31 9.00 -7.03
CA SER A 95 19.28 10.19 -7.86
C SER A 95 18.38 9.93 -9.06
N LEU A 96 17.38 10.79 -9.23
CA LEU A 96 16.38 10.71 -10.29
C LEU A 96 16.58 11.90 -11.22
N VAL A 97 16.71 11.64 -12.51
CA VAL A 97 16.93 12.67 -13.51
C VAL A 97 15.62 12.97 -14.22
N PHE A 98 15.19 14.23 -14.18
CA PHE A 98 13.99 14.71 -14.85
C PHE A 98 14.35 15.77 -15.88
N MET A 99 13.59 15.82 -16.97
CA MET A 99 13.64 16.96 -17.88
C MET A 99 12.66 18.02 -17.40
N VAL A 100 13.12 19.26 -17.28
CA VAL A 100 12.30 20.42 -16.93
C VAL A 100 12.01 21.25 -18.18
N LYS A 101 10.76 21.64 -18.37
CA LYS A 101 10.28 22.52 -19.44
C LYS A 101 9.58 23.73 -18.86
N HIS A 102 9.85 24.92 -19.39
CA HIS A 102 9.14 26.14 -18.99
C HIS A 102 7.96 26.42 -19.92
N LEU A 103 6.79 26.68 -19.35
CA LEU A 103 5.54 26.94 -20.07
C LEU A 103 5.49 28.35 -20.65
N ILE A 104 6.00 29.32 -19.90
CA ILE A 104 5.97 30.75 -20.22
C ILE A 104 7.12 31.10 -21.15
N ASP A 105 8.36 30.82 -20.72
CA ASP A 105 9.55 31.04 -21.53
C ASP A 105 9.88 29.78 -22.35
N ARG A 106 9.18 29.62 -23.46
CA ARG A 106 9.40 28.50 -24.39
C ARG A 106 10.72 28.58 -25.15
N GLN A 107 11.42 29.71 -25.10
CA GLN A 107 12.75 29.86 -25.68
C GLN A 107 13.84 29.39 -24.73
N ARG A 108 13.56 29.30 -23.43
CA ARG A 108 14.46 28.69 -22.47
C ARG A 108 14.71 27.23 -22.82
N ASP A 109 15.99 26.86 -22.86
CA ASP A 109 16.40 25.51 -23.13
C ASP A 109 15.87 24.55 -22.06
N ARG A 110 15.44 23.38 -22.54
CA ARG A 110 15.10 22.24 -21.69
C ARG A 110 16.37 21.80 -20.99
N HIS A 111 16.31 21.63 -19.68
CA HIS A 111 17.44 21.17 -18.90
C HIS A 111 17.07 19.93 -18.08
N HIS A 112 18.10 19.25 -17.59
CA HIS A 112 17.94 18.11 -16.72
C HIS A 112 18.14 18.55 -15.27
N GLU A 113 17.23 18.16 -14.41
CA GLU A 113 17.31 18.36 -12.96
C GLU A 113 17.46 17.02 -12.26
N VAL A 114 18.36 16.97 -11.28
CA VAL A 114 18.58 15.77 -10.46
C VAL A 114 17.88 15.97 -9.12
N ILE A 115 16.85 15.16 -8.89
CA ILE A 115 16.13 15.11 -7.62
C ILE A 115 16.67 13.92 -6.82
N HIS A 116 17.09 14.20 -5.58
CA HIS A 116 17.49 13.15 -4.64
C HIS A 116 16.29 12.68 -3.83
N ALA A 117 16.07 11.36 -3.82
CA ALA A 117 14.98 10.74 -3.10
C ALA A 117 15.48 9.58 -2.23
N LEU A 118 14.69 9.24 -1.21
CA LEU A 118 14.91 8.06 -0.39
C LEU A 118 14.07 6.89 -0.92
N GLU A 119 14.71 5.75 -1.11
CA GLU A 119 14.07 4.49 -1.43
C GLU A 119 14.15 3.52 -0.25
N ASP A 120 13.04 2.85 0.07
CA ASP A 120 12.99 1.88 1.16
C ASP A 120 13.63 0.57 0.72
N THR A 121 14.47 -0.02 1.59
CA THR A 121 15.18 -1.27 1.30
C THR A 121 14.77 -2.41 2.24
N LYS A 122 14.29 -2.09 3.45
CA LYS A 122 13.77 -3.06 4.42
C LYS A 122 12.59 -2.50 5.18
N CYS A 123 11.53 -3.29 5.33
CA CYS A 123 10.37 -2.94 6.13
C CYS A 123 10.26 -3.82 7.38
N ALA A 124 9.72 -3.24 8.44
CA ALA A 124 9.32 -3.98 9.62
C ALA A 124 8.08 -3.35 10.26
N CYS A 125 7.44 -4.12 11.14
CA CYS A 125 6.41 -3.59 12.02
C CYS A 125 7.05 -2.78 13.14
N ILE A 126 6.82 -1.47 13.14
CA ILE A 126 7.34 -0.55 14.15
C ILE A 126 6.21 0.10 14.91
N ASN A 127 6.42 0.31 16.21
CA ASN A 127 5.44 0.98 17.06
C ASN A 127 5.34 2.47 16.68
N THR A 128 4.11 2.98 16.53
CA THR A 128 3.83 4.36 16.13
C THR A 128 4.49 5.42 17.02
N VAL A 129 4.68 5.14 18.31
CA VAL A 129 5.35 6.04 19.26
C VAL A 129 6.79 6.37 18.84
N LYS A 130 7.49 5.46 18.16
CA LYS A 130 8.87 5.69 17.69
C LYS A 130 8.93 6.55 16.42
N VAL A 131 7.86 6.59 15.63
CA VAL A 131 7.83 7.29 14.33
C VAL A 131 7.71 8.81 14.51
N ASN A 132 7.09 9.27 15.59
CA ASN A 132 6.95 10.70 15.89
C ASN A 132 8.20 11.31 16.55
N MET A 133 9.25 10.52 16.79
CA MET A 133 10.49 10.95 17.45
C MET A 133 11.69 11.06 16.48
N THR A 134 11.45 10.84 15.18
CA THR A 134 12.43 10.96 14.08
C THR A 134 11.89 11.92 13.03
#